data_AF-A0A0G0INA6-F1
#
_entry.id   AF-A0A0G0INA6-F1
#
_cell.length_a   1.000
_cell.length_b   1.000
_cell.length_c   1.000
_cell.angle_alpha   90.00
_cell.angle_beta   90.00
_cell.angle_gamma   90.00
#
_symmetry.space_group_name_H-M   'P 1'
#
loop_
_entity.id
_entity.type
_entity.pdbx_description
1 polymer ?
#
loop_
_entity_poly.entity_id
_entity_poly.type
_entity_poly.pdbx_seq_one_letter_code
_entity_poly.pdbx_strand_id
1 'polypeptide(L)'
;MDKKNKILLWVLALLIIASVGATYWRIMIKKDYVIEAQIDCDPYEEKCFVWECDPDSTEEGEACTGDEENDIWYFAVARRNAANIPLCDPETDESCDPWTCVEPYGDGIWGEKDCEKILCDEVTKEEQGVECNDPIQYTIDNPIEDEEVECEEGDEECLAVEESACEEDDEECLAAEGEEVVCEDGDEECLAEEEELIECDPEIEDCLSDETFLDEGEIEE
;
A
#
# COMPACT_ATOMS: atom_id res chain seq x y z
N MET A 1 -7.17 13.15 64.57
CA MET A 1 -6.23 12.93 63.45
C MET A 1 -5.05 13.86 63.67
N ASP A 2 -3.86 13.32 63.94
CA ASP A 2 -2.68 14.12 64.24
C ASP A 2 -2.29 15.02 63.06
N LYS A 3 -1.76 16.21 63.35
CA LYS A 3 -1.32 17.19 62.34
C LYS A 3 -0.34 16.56 61.32
N LYS A 4 0.49 15.62 61.77
CA LYS A 4 1.44 14.87 60.93
C LYS A 4 0.73 13.93 59.95
N ASN A 5 -0.29 13.22 60.40
CA ASN A 5 -1.07 12.32 59.55
C ASN A 5 -1.89 13.10 58.51
N LYS A 6 -2.40 14.28 58.88
CA LYS A 6 -3.13 15.16 57.94
C LYS A 6 -2.24 15.66 56.80
N ILE A 7 -0.98 16.02 57.08
CA ILE A 7 -0.03 16.45 56.05
C ILE A 7 0.28 15.30 55.10
N LEU A 8 0.55 14.10 55.62
CA LEU A 8 0.82 12.93 54.79
C LEU A 8 -0.35 12.61 53.86
N LEU A 9 -1.58 12.61 54.37
CA LEU A 9 -2.78 12.40 53.55
C LEU A 9 -2.96 13.47 52.47
N TRP A 10 -2.60 14.72 52.76
CA TRP A 10 -2.71 15.81 51.78
C TRP A 10 -1.68 15.68 50.65
N VAL A 11 -0.44 15.31 50.99
CA VAL A 11 0.60 15.02 50.01
C VAL A 11 0.21 13.82 49.15
N LEU A 12 -0.31 12.74 49.76
CA LEU A 12 -0.78 11.57 49.03
C LEU A 12 -1.92 11.92 48.06
N ALA A 13 -2.91 12.70 48.52
CA ALA A 13 -4.01 13.16 47.67
C ALA A 13 -3.52 14.01 46.49
N LEU A 14 -2.57 14.93 46.72
CA LEU A 14 -1.96 15.69 45.63
C LEU A 14 -1.22 14.81 44.63
N LEU A 15 -0.48 13.81 45.09
CA LEU A 15 0.23 12.89 44.19
C LEU A 15 -0.75 12.09 43.32
N ILE A 16 -1.87 11.64 43.89
CA ILE A 16 -2.92 10.95 43.13
C ILE A 16 -3.52 11.89 42.08
N ILE A 17 -3.88 13.12 42.46
CA ILE A 17 -4.44 14.11 41.51
C ILE A 17 -3.43 14.46 40.42
N ALA A 18 -2.15 14.65 40.76
CA ALA A 18 -1.10 14.93 39.79
C ALA A 18 -0.90 13.76 38.82
N SER A 19 -0.91 12.51 39.33
CA SER A 19 -0.81 11.31 38.50
C SER A 19 -1.98 11.20 37.53
N VAL A 20 -3.22 11.33 38.02
CA VAL A 20 -4.43 11.25 37.17
C VAL A 20 -4.44 12.41 36.17
N GLY A 21 -4.09 13.61 36.61
CA GLY A 21 -4.02 14.79 35.74
C GLY A 21 -2.99 14.64 34.63
N ALA A 22 -1.81 14.08 34.92
CA ALA A 22 -0.79 13.80 33.92
C ALA A 22 -1.26 12.77 32.89
N THR A 23 -1.89 11.67 33.34
CA THR A 23 -2.46 10.65 32.44
C THR A 23 -3.60 11.22 31.58
N TYR A 24 -4.52 11.97 32.19
CA TYR A 24 -5.62 12.63 31.47
C TYR A 24 -5.08 13.57 30.39
N TRP A 25 -4.07 14.37 30.72
CA TRP A 25 -3.45 15.27 29.75
C TRP A 25 -2.78 14.50 28.60
N ARG A 26 -2.10 13.39 28.89
CA ARG A 26 -1.46 12.55 27.87
C ARG A 26 -2.47 11.92 26.90
N ILE A 27 -3.55 11.35 27.43
CA ILE A 27 -4.54 10.64 26.61
C ILE A 27 -5.50 11.61 25.93
N MET A 28 -6.14 12.52 26.68
CA MET A 28 -7.23 13.33 26.14
C MET A 28 -6.77 14.57 25.38
N ILE A 29 -5.65 15.18 25.78
CA ILE A 29 -5.18 16.44 25.18
C ILE A 29 -4.09 16.16 24.16
N LYS A 30 -3.08 15.36 24.52
CA LYS A 30 -2.00 14.99 23.59
C LYS A 30 -2.38 13.88 22.62
N LYS A 31 -3.48 13.14 22.86
CA LYS A 31 -3.91 12.00 22.04
C LYS A 31 -2.78 10.99 21.80
N ASP A 32 -1.95 10.76 22.82
CA ASP A 32 -0.78 9.90 22.72
C ASP A 32 -1.18 8.43 22.95
N TYR A 33 -1.97 7.91 22.01
CA TYR A 33 -2.40 6.53 21.89
C TYR A 33 -2.61 6.18 20.42
N VAL A 34 -2.49 4.90 20.09
CA VAL A 34 -2.67 4.39 18.74
C VAL A 34 -4.13 3.96 18.56
N ILE A 35 -4.71 4.28 17.41
CA ILE A 35 -6.03 3.81 17.00
C ILE A 35 -5.82 2.79 15.88
N GLU A 36 -6.56 1.69 15.98
CA GLU A 36 -6.72 0.70 14.93
C GLU A 36 -8.13 0.85 14.38
N ALA A 37 -8.24 0.93 13.06
CA ALA A 37 -9.52 1.02 12.37
C ALA A 37 -9.51 0.12 11.14
N GLN A 38 -10.66 -0.45 10.82
CA GLN A 38 -10.88 -1.12 9.55
C GLN A 38 -11.06 -0.03 8.49
N ILE A 39 -10.31 -0.15 7.41
CA ILE A 39 -10.36 0.74 6.25
C ILE A 39 -10.63 -0.07 4.99
N ASP A 40 -11.10 0.62 3.97
CA ASP A 40 -11.30 0.06 2.65
C ASP A 40 -9.98 -0.52 2.11
N CYS A 41 -10.08 -1.65 1.43
CA CYS A 41 -8.96 -2.38 0.87
C CYS A 41 -9.37 -2.89 -0.50
N ASP A 42 -8.56 -2.60 -1.51
CA ASP A 42 -8.86 -2.98 -2.88
C ASP A 42 -8.53 -4.47 -3.10
N PRO A 43 -9.53 -5.34 -3.32
CA PRO A 43 -9.30 -6.76 -3.50
C PRO A 43 -8.61 -7.10 -4.84
N TYR A 44 -8.55 -6.18 -5.81
CA TYR A 44 -7.83 -6.38 -7.07
C TYR A 44 -6.32 -6.18 -6.94
N GLU A 45 -5.89 -5.29 -6.03
CA GLU A 45 -4.49 -4.90 -5.87
C GLU A 45 -3.85 -5.47 -4.59
N GLU A 46 -4.63 -5.63 -3.53
CA GLU A 46 -4.13 -5.85 -2.16
C GLU A 46 -4.68 -7.12 -1.51
N LYS A 47 -3.87 -7.70 -0.61
CA LYS A 47 -4.28 -8.83 0.25
C LYS A 47 -5.10 -8.33 1.44
N CYS A 48 -6.39 -8.24 1.26
CA CYS A 48 -7.38 -7.81 2.23
C CYS A 48 -7.82 -8.95 3.16
N PHE A 49 -8.26 -8.57 4.35
CA PHE A 49 -9.04 -9.42 5.23
C PHE A 49 -10.45 -9.57 4.65
N VAL A 50 -10.96 -10.81 4.64
CA VAL A 50 -12.29 -11.15 4.15
C VAL A 50 -13.18 -11.41 5.34
N TRP A 51 -14.27 -10.66 5.43
CA TRP A 51 -15.32 -10.93 6.39
C TRP A 51 -16.58 -11.35 5.64
N GLU A 52 -17.21 -12.40 6.14
CA GLU A 52 -18.46 -12.94 5.62
C GLU A 52 -19.54 -12.83 6.68
N CYS A 53 -20.76 -12.49 6.24
CA CYS A 53 -21.92 -12.41 7.11
C CYS A 53 -22.23 -13.71 7.83
N ASP A 54 -22.74 -13.60 9.05
CA ASP A 54 -23.22 -14.76 9.78
C ASP A 54 -24.67 -15.04 9.33
N PRO A 55 -24.93 -16.19 8.66
CA PRO A 55 -26.27 -16.51 8.18
C PRO A 55 -27.29 -16.72 9.30
N ASP A 56 -26.85 -16.95 10.54
CA ASP A 56 -27.70 -17.11 11.71
C ASP A 56 -27.91 -15.78 12.48
N SER A 57 -27.17 -14.71 12.14
CA SER A 57 -27.32 -13.41 12.80
C SER A 57 -28.56 -12.67 12.31
N THR A 58 -29.25 -12.01 13.24
CA THR A 58 -30.39 -11.13 12.96
C THR A 58 -30.07 -9.66 13.26
N GLU A 59 -28.83 -9.36 13.62
CA GLU A 59 -28.38 -8.01 13.95
C GLU A 59 -28.03 -7.26 12.65
N GLU A 60 -28.44 -6.00 12.56
CA GLU A 60 -28.12 -5.17 11.38
C GLU A 60 -26.61 -4.96 11.28
N GLY A 61 -26.04 -5.24 10.11
CA GLY A 61 -24.59 -5.21 9.86
C GLY A 61 -23.89 -6.56 10.06
N GLU A 62 -24.58 -7.57 10.58
CA GLU A 62 -24.06 -8.95 10.66
C GLU A 62 -24.92 -9.97 9.91
N ALA A 63 -26.21 -9.65 9.73
CA ALA A 63 -27.16 -10.50 9.01
C ALA A 63 -26.91 -10.48 7.51
N CYS A 64 -26.85 -11.68 6.91
CA CYS A 64 -26.79 -11.84 5.46
C CYS A 64 -28.05 -11.31 4.76
N THR A 65 -27.84 -10.59 3.67
CA THR A 65 -28.86 -10.07 2.76
C THR A 65 -29.34 -11.14 1.77
N GLY A 66 -28.52 -12.18 1.54
CA GLY A 66 -28.76 -13.24 0.56
C GLY A 66 -28.18 -12.91 -0.83
N ASP A 67 -27.35 -11.87 -0.89
CA ASP A 67 -26.63 -11.42 -2.07
C ASP A 67 -25.13 -11.43 -1.74
N GLU A 68 -24.37 -12.26 -2.46
CA GLU A 68 -22.97 -12.59 -2.14
C GLU A 68 -22.07 -11.35 -2.11
N GLU A 69 -22.27 -10.40 -3.03
CA GLU A 69 -21.50 -9.16 -3.09
C GLU A 69 -21.74 -8.22 -1.89
N ASN A 70 -22.94 -8.28 -1.31
CA ASN A 70 -23.31 -7.48 -0.13
C ASN A 70 -23.06 -8.22 1.19
N ASP A 71 -22.77 -9.52 1.10
CA ASP A 71 -22.59 -10.44 2.22
C ASP A 71 -21.10 -10.68 2.54
N ILE A 72 -20.19 -10.20 1.67
CA ILE A 72 -18.74 -10.27 1.80
C ILE A 72 -18.17 -8.85 1.77
N TRP A 73 -17.22 -8.54 2.65
CA TRP A 73 -16.43 -7.31 2.55
C TRP A 73 -14.94 -7.54 2.73
N TYR A 74 -14.19 -6.70 2.02
CA TYR A 74 -12.74 -6.67 2.01
C TYR A 74 -12.26 -5.46 2.79
N PHE A 75 -11.39 -5.67 3.77
CA PHE A 75 -10.88 -4.57 4.59
C PHE A 75 -9.39 -4.75 4.91
N ALA A 76 -8.74 -3.65 5.24
CA ALA A 76 -7.41 -3.62 5.83
C ALA A 76 -7.48 -2.99 7.23
N VAL A 77 -6.46 -3.19 8.05
CA VAL A 77 -6.38 -2.55 9.37
C VAL A 77 -5.38 -1.41 9.31
N ALA A 78 -5.86 -0.17 9.43
CA ALA A 78 -4.99 0.99 9.58
C ALA A 78 -4.67 1.22 11.05
N ARG A 79 -3.38 1.38 11.36
CA ARG A 79 -2.88 1.69 12.70
C ARG A 79 -2.18 3.04 12.67
N ARG A 80 -2.69 4.02 13.41
CA ARG A 80 -2.14 5.39 13.41
C ARG A 80 -2.23 6.05 14.79
N ASN A 81 -1.27 6.91 15.11
CA ASN A 81 -1.33 7.72 16.33
C ASN A 81 -2.50 8.73 16.27
N ALA A 82 -3.35 8.73 17.30
CA ALA A 82 -4.54 9.59 17.37
C ALA A 82 -4.22 11.10 17.34
N ALA A 83 -3.00 11.50 17.69
CA ALA A 83 -2.54 12.87 17.58
C ALA A 83 -2.36 13.35 16.13
N ASN A 84 -2.12 12.43 15.20
CA ASN A 84 -1.86 12.72 13.79
C ASN A 84 -3.12 12.62 12.92
N ILE A 85 -4.20 12.04 13.43
CA ILE A 85 -5.45 11.91 12.68
C ILE A 85 -6.10 13.30 12.53
N PRO A 86 -6.31 13.78 11.29
CA PRO A 86 -6.98 15.06 11.04
C PRO A 86 -8.44 15.02 11.52
N LEU A 87 -8.96 16.17 11.93
CA LEU A 87 -10.37 16.31 12.23
C LEU A 87 -11.14 16.52 10.93
N CYS A 88 -11.68 15.43 10.37
CA CYS A 88 -12.56 15.49 9.20
C CYS A 88 -13.94 16.04 9.61
N ASP A 89 -14.42 17.06 8.91
CA ASP A 89 -15.78 17.57 9.03
C ASP A 89 -16.61 17.04 7.86
N PRO A 90 -17.60 16.15 8.09
CA PRO A 90 -18.38 15.55 7.02
C PRO A 90 -19.23 16.55 6.25
N GLU A 91 -19.48 17.76 6.78
CA GLU A 91 -20.25 18.79 6.07
C GLU A 91 -19.39 19.64 5.11
N THR A 92 -18.06 19.66 5.30
CA THR A 92 -17.18 20.59 4.58
C THR A 92 -15.97 19.96 3.92
N ASP A 93 -15.58 18.74 4.31
CA ASP A 93 -14.38 18.06 3.82
C ASP A 93 -14.71 16.66 3.27
N GLU A 94 -15.11 16.64 2.00
CA GLU A 94 -15.41 15.39 1.26
C GLU A 94 -14.13 14.61 0.89
N SER A 95 -12.97 15.26 0.94
CA SER A 95 -11.67 14.68 0.54
C SER A 95 -10.82 14.26 1.74
N CYS A 96 -11.38 14.26 2.95
CA CYS A 96 -10.61 13.95 4.13
C CYS A 96 -10.27 12.45 4.16
N ASP A 97 -8.99 12.14 4.05
CA ASP A 97 -8.46 10.80 4.26
C ASP A 97 -7.68 10.75 5.59
N PRO A 98 -8.35 10.36 6.69
CA PRO A 98 -7.72 10.31 8.01
C PRO A 98 -6.77 9.12 8.20
N TRP A 99 -6.73 8.17 7.26
CA TRP A 99 -6.00 6.91 7.42
C TRP A 99 -4.78 6.79 6.51
N THR A 100 -4.67 7.63 5.48
CA THR A 100 -3.43 7.75 4.71
C THR A 100 -2.28 8.25 5.60
N CYS A 101 -1.23 7.42 5.66
CA CYS A 101 0.02 7.73 6.33
C CYS A 101 0.82 8.73 5.50
N VAL A 102 1.41 9.73 6.14
CA VAL A 102 2.38 10.61 5.45
C VAL A 102 3.66 9.82 5.21
N GLU A 103 3.89 9.51 3.94
CA GLU A 103 5.09 8.83 3.48
C GLU A 103 6.34 9.70 3.74
N PRO A 104 7.49 9.08 4.04
CA PRO A 104 8.75 9.81 4.16
C PRO A 104 9.18 10.36 2.80
N TYR A 105 8.90 11.64 2.53
CA TYR A 105 9.49 12.34 1.37
C TYR A 105 10.89 12.85 1.74
N GLY A 106 11.84 12.75 0.79
CA GLY A 106 13.27 12.99 1.00
C GLY A 106 13.67 14.29 1.75
N ASP A 107 14.93 14.30 2.21
CA ASP A 107 15.64 15.38 2.93
C ASP A 107 15.27 15.60 4.41
N GLY A 108 14.89 14.53 5.12
CA GLY A 108 14.83 14.52 6.59
C GLY A 108 13.44 14.63 7.20
N ILE A 109 12.38 14.40 6.43
CA ILE A 109 11.03 14.16 6.96
C ILE A 109 10.98 12.69 7.39
N TRP A 110 11.02 12.47 8.71
CA TRP A 110 10.74 11.16 9.28
C TRP A 110 9.25 10.89 9.04
N GLY A 111 8.94 9.84 8.28
CA GLY A 111 7.56 9.38 8.09
C GLY A 111 6.83 9.25 9.43
N GLU A 112 5.51 9.26 9.40
CA GLU A 112 4.73 9.24 10.64
C GLU A 112 5.07 8.03 11.49
N LYS A 113 5.60 8.30 12.69
CA LYS A 113 5.92 7.26 13.65
C LYS A 113 4.64 6.54 14.06
N ASP A 114 4.67 5.21 14.02
CA ASP A 114 3.55 4.34 14.39
C ASP A 114 2.33 4.52 13.46
N CYS A 115 2.56 4.79 12.17
CA CYS A 115 1.55 4.76 11.11
C CYS A 115 1.84 3.58 10.16
N GLU A 116 0.89 2.65 10.03
CA GLU A 116 0.99 1.51 9.12
C GLU A 116 -0.39 1.05 8.64
N LYS A 117 -0.40 0.49 7.42
CA LYS A 117 -1.51 -0.29 6.88
C LYS A 117 -1.16 -1.76 7.01
N ILE A 118 -1.95 -2.49 7.76
CA ILE A 118 -1.79 -3.92 8.00
C ILE A 118 -2.70 -4.64 7.00
N LEU A 119 -2.05 -5.42 6.13
CA LEU A 119 -2.70 -6.30 5.17
C LEU A 119 -2.83 -7.71 5.75
N CYS A 120 -3.60 -8.56 5.09
CA CYS A 120 -3.82 -9.93 5.50
C CYS A 120 -2.60 -10.80 5.16
N ASP A 121 -2.03 -11.40 6.19
CA ASP A 121 -0.96 -12.39 6.13
C ASP A 121 -1.24 -13.55 7.10
N GLU A 122 -0.40 -14.58 7.10
CA GLU A 122 -0.62 -15.78 7.92
C GLU A 122 -0.66 -15.49 9.43
N VAL A 123 0.01 -14.45 9.90
CA VAL A 123 0.01 -14.05 11.31
C VAL A 123 -1.22 -13.21 11.61
N THR A 124 -1.47 -12.18 10.80
CA THR A 124 -2.56 -11.23 11.04
C THR A 124 -3.93 -11.87 10.84
N LYS A 125 -4.06 -12.86 9.94
CA LYS A 125 -5.31 -13.62 9.77
C LYS A 125 -5.67 -14.39 11.04
N GLU A 126 -4.68 -14.99 11.73
CA GLU A 126 -4.91 -15.74 12.96
C GLU A 126 -5.31 -14.80 14.11
N GLU A 127 -4.73 -13.59 14.14
CA GLU A 127 -5.07 -12.57 15.13
C GLU A 127 -6.48 -12.01 14.94
N GLN A 128 -6.90 -11.79 13.69
CA GLN A 128 -8.23 -11.27 13.35
C GLN A 128 -9.30 -12.37 13.29
N GLY A 129 -8.90 -13.63 13.12
CA GLY A 129 -9.83 -14.77 13.02
C GLY A 129 -10.62 -14.81 11.72
N VAL A 130 -10.05 -14.28 10.63
CA VAL A 130 -10.69 -14.12 9.32
C VAL A 130 -9.81 -14.72 8.21
N GLU A 131 -10.34 -14.86 7.00
CA GLU A 131 -9.58 -15.34 5.84
C GLU A 131 -8.95 -14.17 5.05
N CYS A 132 -7.96 -14.48 4.22
CA CYS A 132 -7.35 -13.51 3.31
C CYS A 132 -7.85 -13.74 1.90
N ASN A 133 -8.08 -12.67 1.13
CA ASN A 133 -8.29 -12.81 -0.30
C ASN A 133 -6.96 -13.12 -1.03
N ASP A 134 -7.08 -13.59 -2.27
CA ASP A 134 -5.99 -13.63 -3.23
C ASP A 134 -6.35 -12.69 -4.40
N PRO A 135 -5.63 -11.58 -4.60
CA PRO A 135 -5.94 -10.63 -5.65
C PRO A 135 -5.99 -11.23 -7.06
N ILE A 136 -5.14 -12.22 -7.33
CA ILE A 136 -5.09 -12.89 -8.63
C ILE A 136 -6.34 -13.74 -8.83
N GLN A 137 -6.77 -14.49 -7.81
CA GLN A 137 -8.02 -15.24 -7.89
C GLN A 137 -9.23 -14.31 -7.97
N TYR A 138 -9.25 -13.26 -7.16
CA TYR A 138 -10.34 -12.29 -7.15
C TYR A 138 -10.55 -11.65 -8.53
N THR A 139 -9.46 -11.27 -9.21
CA THR A 139 -9.51 -10.71 -10.57
C THR A 139 -10.01 -11.72 -11.61
N ILE A 140 -9.73 -13.01 -11.43
CA ILE A 140 -10.20 -14.08 -12.33
C ILE A 140 -11.69 -14.36 -12.12
N ASP A 141 -12.12 -14.38 -10.86
CA ASP A 141 -13.50 -14.68 -10.48
C ASP A 141 -14.43 -13.47 -10.73
N ASN A 142 -13.88 -12.26 -10.67
CA ASN A 142 -14.55 -10.99 -10.93
C ASN A 142 -13.79 -10.25 -12.03
N PRO A 143 -13.86 -10.70 -13.30
CA PRO A 143 -13.27 -9.93 -14.38
C PRO A 143 -13.93 -8.55 -14.40
N ILE A 144 -13.12 -7.50 -14.50
CA ILE A 144 -13.63 -6.17 -14.78
C ILE A 144 -14.40 -6.32 -16.10
N GLU A 145 -15.73 -6.19 -16.05
CA GLU A 145 -16.51 -6.07 -17.27
C GLU A 145 -15.94 -4.83 -17.96
N ASP A 146 -15.13 -5.06 -19.00
CA ASP A 146 -14.71 -4.00 -19.91
C ASP A 146 -15.97 -3.19 -20.15
N GLU A 147 -15.95 -1.90 -19.80
CA GLU A 147 -17.01 -0.98 -20.19
C GLU A 147 -17.25 -1.31 -21.65
N GLU A 148 -18.37 -2.00 -21.96
CA GLU A 148 -18.82 -2.14 -23.32
C GLU A 148 -18.88 -0.69 -23.75
N VAL A 149 -17.89 -0.29 -24.57
CA VAL A 149 -17.89 1.02 -25.20
C VAL A 149 -19.19 0.97 -25.98
N GLU A 150 -20.26 1.52 -25.40
CA GLU A 150 -21.52 1.75 -26.10
C GLU A 150 -21.13 2.77 -27.16
N CYS A 151 -20.67 2.25 -28.30
CA CYS A 151 -20.46 2.99 -29.50
C CYS A 151 -21.84 3.54 -29.84
N GLU A 152 -22.13 4.78 -29.44
CA GLU A 152 -23.32 5.47 -29.89
C GLU A 152 -23.33 5.36 -31.43
N GLU A 153 -24.45 4.94 -32.03
CA GLU A 153 -24.59 4.84 -33.49
C GLU A 153 -24.29 6.22 -34.12
N GLY A 154 -23.03 6.46 -34.49
CA GLY A 154 -22.57 7.75 -35.02
C GLY A 154 -21.18 8.21 -34.61
N ASP A 155 -20.48 7.55 -33.67
CA ASP A 155 -19.09 7.91 -33.36
C ASP A 155 -18.10 7.23 -34.33
N GLU A 156 -17.72 7.95 -35.37
CA GLU A 156 -16.80 7.48 -36.42
C GLU A 156 -15.36 7.25 -35.92
N GLU A 157 -15.00 7.63 -34.69
CA GLU A 157 -13.68 7.32 -34.12
C GLU A 157 -13.59 5.91 -33.49
N CYS A 158 -14.72 5.31 -33.07
CA CYS A 158 -14.73 3.95 -32.54
C CYS A 158 -14.70 2.86 -33.64
N LEU A 159 -15.05 3.19 -34.88
CA LEU A 159 -15.00 2.24 -36.01
C LEU A 159 -13.58 1.95 -36.53
N ALA A 160 -12.56 2.67 -36.06
CA ALA A 160 -11.19 2.49 -36.54
C ALA A 160 -10.42 1.38 -35.82
N VAL A 161 -10.94 0.82 -34.72
CA VAL A 161 -10.27 -0.25 -33.96
C VAL A 161 -10.76 -1.65 -34.38
N GLU A 162 -11.99 -1.79 -34.88
CA GLU A 162 -12.54 -3.10 -35.29
C GLU A 162 -12.32 -3.48 -36.77
N GLU A 163 -11.72 -2.62 -37.61
CA GLU A 163 -11.34 -2.98 -38.99
C GLU A 163 -9.81 -3.20 -39.18
N SER A 164 -9.14 -3.76 -38.16
CA SER A 164 -7.82 -4.40 -38.35
C SER A 164 -7.88 -5.93 -38.38
N ALA A 165 -9.08 -6.50 -38.55
CA ALA A 165 -9.24 -7.88 -38.97
C ALA A 165 -8.86 -8.01 -40.45
N CYS A 166 -7.60 -8.33 -40.71
CA CYS A 166 -7.10 -8.63 -42.05
C CYS A 166 -7.87 -9.82 -42.64
N GLU A 167 -8.64 -9.60 -43.71
CA GLU A 167 -9.15 -10.69 -44.56
C GLU A 167 -7.96 -11.44 -45.18
N GLU A 168 -7.99 -12.77 -45.13
CA GLU A 168 -6.89 -13.69 -45.51
C GLU A 168 -6.53 -13.75 -47.02
N ASP A 169 -6.89 -12.75 -47.84
CA ASP A 169 -6.69 -12.84 -49.30
C ASP A 169 -6.21 -11.55 -49.98
N ASP A 170 -5.60 -10.60 -49.25
CA ASP A 170 -4.93 -9.44 -49.83
C ASP A 170 -3.39 -9.53 -49.65
N GLU A 171 -2.69 -9.88 -50.75
CA GLU A 171 -1.22 -10.06 -50.83
C GLU A 171 -0.40 -8.75 -50.72
N GLU A 172 -0.94 -7.66 -50.16
CA GLU A 172 -0.22 -6.38 -50.01
C GLU A 172 0.06 -5.93 -48.56
N CYS A 173 -0.27 -6.75 -47.54
CA CYS A 173 0.04 -6.45 -46.12
C CYS A 173 1.36 -7.05 -45.60
N LEU A 174 2.36 -7.27 -46.45
CA LEU A 174 3.73 -7.57 -46.03
C LEU A 174 4.63 -6.33 -46.11
N ALA A 175 4.36 -5.32 -45.28
CA ALA A 175 5.25 -4.16 -45.20
C ALA A 175 5.15 -3.38 -43.89
N ALA A 176 5.02 -4.05 -42.74
CA ALA A 176 5.43 -3.48 -41.46
C ALA A 176 5.33 -4.60 -40.43
N GLU A 177 6.42 -5.35 -40.23
CA GLU A 177 6.90 -5.89 -38.94
C GLU A 177 8.14 -6.74 -39.26
N GLY A 178 9.27 -6.43 -38.61
CA GLY A 178 10.45 -7.31 -38.56
C GLY A 178 11.62 -6.95 -39.49
N GLU A 179 12.35 -5.88 -39.19
CA GLU A 179 13.76 -5.78 -39.60
C GLU A 179 14.62 -6.48 -38.53
N GLU A 180 14.61 -7.82 -38.54
CA GLU A 180 15.71 -8.59 -37.94
C GLU A 180 16.92 -8.46 -38.86
N VAL A 181 17.93 -7.71 -38.42
CA VAL A 181 19.25 -7.69 -39.05
C VAL A 181 19.92 -9.04 -38.78
N VAL A 182 19.69 -10.00 -39.67
CA VAL A 182 20.46 -11.25 -39.76
C VAL A 182 21.73 -10.95 -40.55
N CYS A 183 22.88 -10.92 -39.87
CA CYS A 183 24.18 -10.85 -40.52
C CYS A 183 24.53 -12.22 -41.13
N GLU A 184 24.56 -12.33 -42.46
CA GLU A 184 25.12 -13.49 -43.15
C GLU A 184 26.67 -13.43 -43.15
N ASP A 185 27.30 -14.59 -42.91
CA ASP A 185 28.75 -14.79 -42.92
C ASP A 185 29.36 -14.40 -44.28
N GLY A 186 29.97 -13.21 -44.37
CA GLY A 186 30.75 -12.85 -45.55
C GLY A 186 31.05 -11.37 -45.82
N ASP A 187 30.43 -10.43 -45.12
CA ASP A 187 30.65 -8.99 -45.37
C ASP A 187 31.47 -8.30 -44.24
N GLU A 188 32.58 -7.70 -44.64
CA GLU A 188 33.64 -7.12 -43.79
C GLU A 188 33.35 -5.69 -43.28
N GLU A 189 32.09 -5.24 -43.26
CA GLU A 189 31.74 -3.84 -42.92
C GLU A 189 30.68 -3.67 -41.79
N CYS A 190 30.63 -4.58 -40.80
CA CYS A 190 29.80 -4.40 -39.59
C CYS A 190 30.63 -4.30 -38.29
N LEU A 191 31.72 -3.54 -38.32
CA LEU A 191 32.47 -3.18 -37.11
C LEU A 191 32.80 -1.69 -37.12
N ALA A 192 31.93 -0.87 -36.52
CA ALA A 192 32.36 0.37 -35.88
C ALA A 192 31.27 0.93 -34.95
N GLU A 193 31.73 1.31 -33.74
CA GLU A 193 31.20 2.30 -32.79
C GLU A 193 30.16 1.80 -31.75
N GLU A 194 30.37 1.87 -30.44
CA GLU A 194 31.48 2.41 -29.62
C GLU A 194 31.30 1.88 -28.17
N GLU A 195 32.33 1.21 -27.62
CA GLU A 195 32.45 0.94 -26.18
C GLU A 195 32.96 2.22 -25.52
N GLU A 196 32.20 2.81 -24.58
CA GLU A 196 32.69 3.88 -23.71
C GLU A 196 33.75 3.33 -22.75
N LEU A 197 35.00 3.43 -23.19
CA LEU A 197 36.18 3.38 -22.34
C LEU A 197 36.19 4.64 -21.44
N ILE A 198 35.88 4.45 -20.16
CA ILE A 198 36.17 5.43 -19.12
C ILE A 198 37.69 5.54 -18.99
N GLU A 199 38.28 6.53 -19.66
CA GLU A 199 39.64 6.99 -19.39
C GLU A 199 39.65 7.70 -18.03
N CYS A 200 40.28 7.07 -17.03
CA CYS A 200 40.61 7.74 -15.78
C CYS A 200 41.78 8.72 -16.02
N ASP A 201 41.50 10.01 -15.82
CA ASP A 201 42.50 11.09 -15.84
C ASP A 201 43.52 10.88 -14.70
N PRO A 202 44.84 10.82 -14.98
CA PRO A 202 45.88 10.66 -13.97
C PRO A 202 46.14 11.91 -13.08
N GLU A 203 45.39 13.01 -13.20
CA GLU A 203 45.52 14.17 -12.29
C GLU A 203 44.45 14.24 -11.17
N ILE A 204 43.56 13.25 -11.07
CA ILE A 204 42.59 13.15 -9.97
C ILE A 204 42.92 11.90 -9.15
N GLU A 205 43.50 12.11 -7.95
CA GLU A 205 43.55 11.09 -6.90
C GLU A 205 42.13 10.63 -6.55
N ASP A 206 41.95 9.32 -6.38
CA ASP A 206 40.74 8.62 -5.92
C ASP A 206 39.78 8.06 -6.99
N CYS A 207 40.29 7.19 -7.86
CA CYS A 207 39.54 6.01 -8.29
C CYS A 207 40.22 4.76 -7.70
N LEU A 208 39.93 4.46 -6.43
CA LEU A 208 40.28 3.18 -5.82
C LEU A 208 39.05 2.29 -5.71
N SER A 209 39.23 1.15 -6.35
CA SER A 209 38.40 -0.01 -6.44
C SER A 209 38.36 -0.83 -5.14
N ASP A 210 37.43 -1.79 -5.18
CA ASP A 210 37.56 -3.14 -4.66
C ASP A 210 37.35 -3.43 -3.16
N GLU A 211 36.41 -4.38 -3.01
CA GLU A 211 36.51 -5.57 -2.17
C GLU A 211 36.60 -5.40 -0.65
N THR A 212 35.59 -5.94 0.03
CA THR A 212 35.84 -7.03 0.99
C THR A 212 34.58 -7.86 1.18
N PHE A 213 34.55 -8.97 0.45
CA PHE A 213 33.86 -10.21 0.74
C PHE A 213 34.67 -10.99 1.80
N LEU A 214 33.99 -11.83 2.62
CA LEU A 214 34.48 -12.75 3.66
C LEU A 214 34.79 -12.13 5.05
N ASP A 215 34.58 -12.76 6.20
CA ASP A 215 33.87 -13.96 6.70
C ASP A 215 34.21 -14.00 8.22
N GLU A 216 33.40 -14.73 8.99
CA GLU A 216 33.64 -15.29 10.33
C GLU A 216 33.93 -14.37 11.55
N GLY A 217 33.26 -14.70 12.66
CA GLY A 217 33.97 -14.80 13.94
C GLY A 217 33.29 -14.21 15.17
N GLU A 218 32.86 -15.12 16.05
CA GLU A 218 32.65 -14.95 17.50
C GLU A 218 33.61 -13.94 18.17
N ILE A 219 33.18 -13.29 19.25
CA ILE A 219 33.70 -13.50 20.62
C ILE A 219 32.92 -12.62 21.62
N GLU A 220 32.62 -13.25 22.75
CA GLU A 220 32.00 -12.77 23.98
C GLU A 220 32.60 -11.47 24.55
N GLU A 221 31.76 -10.66 25.23
CA GLU A 221 31.97 -10.16 26.60
C GLU A 221 30.65 -9.69 27.23
#